data_AF-A0A2N2RPF7-F1
#
_entry.id   AF-A0A2N2RPF7-F1
#
_cell.length_a   1.000
_cell.length_b   1.000
_cell.length_c   1.000
_cell.angle_alpha   90.00
_cell.angle_beta   90.00
_cell.angle_gamma   90.00
#
_symmetry.space_group_name_H-M   'P 1'
#
loop_
_entity.id
_entity.type
_entity.pdbx_description
1 polymer ?
#
loop_
_entity_poly.entity_id
_entity_poly.type
_entity_poly.pdbx_seq_one_letter_code
_entity_poly.pdbx_strand_id
1 'polypeptide(L)'
;MNKFRYFQRQSGISLIITLIMLVVIGLTASAAMRGAISSERIVNNMRSESVAQQYAEAALKYCEEEMEKPSVSRIPELQDANLTTITGVPLWQAPDTWHGGTAKRIVLPVGRIKSVDSSYVPSALPQCFVEREILPDASTAMVVTGRGFSPDYTADAATGKTKSGSVIWLQSMLALN
;
A
#
# COMPACT_ATOMS: atom_id res chain seq x y z
N MET A 1 -34.00 21.76 -70.37
CA MET A 1 -33.18 22.90 -69.93
C MET A 1 -33.41 23.14 -68.44
N ASN A 2 -32.63 22.52 -67.55
CA ASN A 2 -32.68 22.81 -66.12
C ASN A 2 -31.30 23.28 -65.67
N LYS A 3 -31.19 24.57 -65.37
CA LYS A 3 -29.95 25.26 -65.01
C LYS A 3 -30.06 25.67 -63.54
N PHE A 4 -29.71 24.77 -62.63
CA PHE A 4 -29.48 25.14 -61.24
C PHE A 4 -28.05 25.68 -61.10
N ARG A 5 -27.90 26.99 -61.28
CA ARG A 5 -26.68 27.72 -60.89
C ARG A 5 -26.99 28.51 -59.62
N TYR A 6 -26.47 28.03 -58.51
CA TYR A 6 -26.21 28.85 -57.31
C TYR A 6 -24.79 28.53 -56.84
N PHE A 7 -23.79 29.14 -57.48
CA PHE A 7 -22.44 29.19 -56.92
C PHE A 7 -22.36 30.46 -56.08
N GLN A 8 -22.76 30.34 -54.82
CA GLN A 8 -22.68 31.43 -53.85
C GLN A 8 -21.22 31.63 -53.43
N ARG A 9 -20.84 32.90 -53.40
CA ARG A 9 -19.53 33.42 -53.00
C ARG A 9 -19.42 33.33 -51.47
N GLN A 10 -19.26 32.12 -50.92
CA GLN A 10 -19.11 31.85 -49.49
C GLN A 10 -17.76 31.15 -49.19
N SER A 11 -16.64 31.81 -49.46
CA SER A 11 -15.31 31.27 -49.12
C SER A 11 -14.74 31.76 -47.78
N GLY A 12 -15.34 32.79 -47.15
CA GLY A 12 -14.87 33.30 -45.84
C GLY A 12 -15.51 32.61 -44.62
N ILE A 13 -16.79 32.23 -44.72
CA ILE A 13 -17.55 31.66 -43.59
C ILE A 13 -17.15 30.21 -43.29
N SER A 14 -16.73 29.44 -44.30
CA SER A 14 -16.30 28.04 -44.13
C SER A 14 -15.06 27.92 -43.23
N LEU A 15 -14.11 28.85 -43.32
CA LEU A 15 -12.93 28.88 -42.46
C LEU A 15 -13.29 29.15 -41.00
N ILE A 16 -14.23 30.07 -40.75
CA ILE A 16 -14.68 30.41 -39.40
C ILE A 16 -15.39 29.21 -38.77
N ILE A 17 -16.27 28.53 -39.52
CA ILE A 17 -16.99 27.35 -39.02
C ILE A 17 -16.01 26.22 -38.69
N THR A 18 -15.04 25.94 -39.57
CA THR A 18 -14.03 24.90 -39.31
C THR A 18 -13.17 25.22 -38.09
N LEU A 19 -12.77 26.48 -37.92
CA LEU A 19 -12.00 26.90 -36.74
C LEU A 19 -12.80 26.77 -35.44
N ILE A 20 -14.08 27.13 -35.44
CA ILE A 20 -14.98 26.92 -34.30
C ILE A 20 -15.14 25.42 -34.01
N MET A 21 -15.37 24.60 -35.03
CA MET A 21 -15.52 23.15 -34.86
C MET A 21 -14.24 22.51 -34.31
N LEU A 22 -13.06 22.93 -34.78
CA LEU A 22 -11.77 22.48 -34.24
C LEU A 22 -11.62 22.85 -32.77
N VAL A 23 -12.03 24.05 -32.37
CA VAL A 23 -11.99 24.48 -30.96
C VAL A 23 -12.92 23.62 -30.11
N VAL A 24 -14.17 23.39 -30.55
CA VAL A 24 -15.12 22.56 -29.81
C VAL A 24 -14.60 21.13 -29.64
N ILE A 25 -14.08 20.51 -30.71
CA ILE A 25 -13.53 19.16 -30.67
C ILE A 25 -12.26 19.11 -29.79
N GLY A 26 -11.40 20.11 -29.86
CA GLY A 26 -10.20 20.19 -29.01
C GLY A 26 -10.54 20.27 -27.53
N LEU A 27 -11.54 21.08 -27.17
CA LEU A 27 -12.03 21.20 -25.80
C LEU A 27 -12.65 19.88 -25.30
N THR A 28 -13.48 19.20 -26.10
CA THR A 28 -14.07 17.92 -25.69
C THR A 28 -13.03 16.81 -25.58
N ALA A 29 -12.09 16.72 -26.53
CA ALA A 29 -10.98 15.76 -26.48
C ALA A 29 -10.09 15.97 -25.24
N SER A 30 -9.73 17.22 -24.93
CA SER A 30 -8.93 17.53 -23.73
C SER A 30 -9.65 17.18 -22.43
N ALA A 31 -10.97 17.43 -22.35
CA ALA A 31 -11.77 17.06 -21.19
C ALA A 31 -11.82 15.54 -21.00
N ALA A 32 -12.02 14.78 -22.08
CA ALA A 32 -12.01 13.32 -22.04
C ALA A 32 -10.64 12.74 -21.61
N MET A 33 -9.54 13.26 -22.15
CA MET A 33 -8.18 12.83 -21.77
C MET A 33 -7.89 13.09 -20.29
N ARG A 34 -8.25 14.27 -19.78
CA ARG A 34 -8.08 14.60 -18.35
C ARG A 34 -8.91 13.67 -17.47
N GLY A 35 -10.13 13.33 -17.89
CA GLY A 35 -10.96 12.33 -17.23
C GLY A 35 -10.28 10.97 -17.14
N ALA A 36 -9.75 10.47 -18.25
CA ALA A 36 -9.06 9.18 -18.31
C ALA A 36 -7.82 9.14 -17.39
N ILE A 37 -6.99 10.18 -17.40
CA ILE A 37 -5.79 10.28 -16.54
C ILE A 37 -6.19 10.28 -15.05
N SER A 38 -7.26 11.00 -14.70
CA SER A 38 -7.76 11.03 -13.32
C SER A 38 -8.21 9.64 -12.86
N SER A 39 -8.98 8.93 -13.68
CA SER A 39 -9.43 7.57 -13.39
C SER A 39 -8.26 6.59 -13.30
N GLU A 40 -7.27 6.67 -14.18
CA GLU A 40 -6.08 5.82 -14.13
C GLU A 40 -5.31 6.01 -12.81
N ARG A 41 -5.14 7.25 -12.36
CA ARG A 41 -4.48 7.53 -11.08
C ARG A 41 -5.24 6.95 -9.89
N ILE A 42 -6.57 7.05 -9.89
CA ILE A 42 -7.41 6.48 -8.83
C ILE A 42 -7.27 4.95 -8.81
N VAL A 43 -7.38 4.31 -9.97
CA VAL A 43 -7.24 2.85 -10.10
C VAL A 43 -5.85 2.39 -9.67
N ASN A 44 -4.80 3.12 -10.05
CA ASN A 44 -3.43 2.80 -9.64
C ASN A 44 -3.22 2.92 -8.13
N ASN A 45 -3.79 3.96 -7.50
CA ASN A 45 -3.73 4.13 -6.05
C ASN A 45 -4.47 3.01 -5.33
N MET A 46 -5.69 2.68 -5.77
CA MET A 46 -6.47 1.56 -5.22
C MET A 46 -5.73 0.22 -5.34
N ARG A 47 -5.11 -0.03 -6.49
CA ARG A 47 -4.28 -1.23 -6.69
C ARG A 47 -3.11 -1.27 -5.72
N SER A 48 -2.41 -0.14 -5.56
CA SER A 48 -1.26 -0.02 -4.67
C SER A 48 -1.63 -0.25 -3.20
N GLU A 49 -2.79 0.28 -2.80
CA GLU A 49 -3.38 0.06 -1.46
C GLU A 49 -3.78 -1.39 -1.23
N SER A 50 -4.46 -2.02 -2.20
CA SER A 50 -4.87 -3.43 -2.13
C SER A 50 -3.67 -4.37 -1.99
N VAL A 51 -2.59 -4.13 -2.73
CA VAL A 51 -1.35 -4.92 -2.61
C VAL A 51 -0.71 -4.71 -1.24
N ALA A 52 -0.64 -3.47 -0.76
CA ALA A 52 -0.11 -3.18 0.57
C ALA A 52 -0.95 -3.87 1.67
N GLN A 53 -2.27 -3.94 1.53
CA GLN A 53 -3.14 -4.65 2.45
C GLN A 53 -2.88 -6.16 2.44
N GLN A 54 -2.82 -6.79 1.27
CA GLN A 54 -2.49 -8.23 1.15
C GLN A 54 -1.15 -8.58 1.81
N TYR A 55 -0.16 -7.69 1.65
CA TYR A 55 1.12 -7.83 2.32
C TYR A 55 1.06 -7.64 3.83
N ALA A 56 0.25 -6.71 4.33
CA ALA A 56 0.02 -6.54 5.76
C ALA A 56 -0.63 -7.79 6.36
N GLU A 57 -1.63 -8.36 5.69
CA GLU A 57 -2.31 -9.60 6.08
C GLU A 57 -1.34 -10.79 6.08
N ALA A 58 -0.50 -10.92 5.04
CA ALA A 58 0.52 -11.95 4.98
C ALA A 58 1.52 -11.84 6.14
N ALA A 59 1.92 -10.62 6.50
CA ALA A 59 2.83 -10.39 7.60
C ALA A 59 2.21 -10.72 8.95
N LEU A 60 0.98 -10.27 9.17
CA LEU A 60 0.20 -10.57 10.37
C LEU A 60 0.09 -12.09 10.57
N LYS A 61 -0.38 -12.78 9.53
CA LYS A 61 -0.59 -14.23 9.57
C LYS A 61 0.69 -15.01 9.82
N TYR A 62 1.82 -14.57 9.28
CA TYR A 62 3.12 -15.19 9.56
C TYR A 62 3.50 -15.10 11.05
N CYS A 63 3.38 -13.92 11.65
CA CYS A 63 3.67 -13.77 13.07
C CYS A 63 2.67 -14.57 13.94
N GLU A 64 1.40 -14.64 13.56
CA GLU A 64 0.40 -15.47 14.26
C GLU A 64 0.74 -16.96 14.19
N GLU A 65 1.09 -17.49 13.02
CA GLU A 65 1.53 -18.89 12.85
C GLU A 65 2.77 -19.21 13.68
N GLU A 66 3.69 -18.26 13.85
CA GLU A 66 4.83 -18.43 14.76
C GLU A 66 4.39 -18.43 16.23
N MET A 67 3.40 -17.61 16.61
CA MET A 67 2.86 -17.58 17.98
C MET A 67 2.12 -18.86 18.37
N GLU A 68 1.52 -19.57 17.42
CA GLU A 68 0.89 -20.88 17.63
C GLU A 68 1.90 -21.98 17.99
N LYS A 69 3.17 -21.83 17.59
CA LYS A 69 4.22 -22.81 17.89
C LYS A 69 4.69 -22.68 19.35
N PRO A 70 5.18 -23.77 19.96
CA PRO A 70 5.92 -23.70 21.22
C PRO A 70 7.09 -22.72 21.10
N SER A 71 7.37 -21.92 22.14
CA SER A 71 8.38 -20.86 22.08
C SER A 71 9.75 -21.34 21.58
N VAL A 72 10.16 -22.57 21.87
CA VAL A 72 11.46 -23.11 21.43
C VAL A 72 11.53 -23.41 19.92
N SER A 73 10.38 -23.55 19.26
CA SER A 73 10.25 -23.87 17.83
C SER A 73 9.96 -22.62 16.97
N ARG A 74 9.81 -21.46 17.59
CA ARG A 74 9.61 -20.17 16.92
C ARG A 74 10.93 -19.65 16.37
N ILE A 75 10.84 -18.70 15.43
CA ILE A 75 12.00 -17.86 15.09
C ILE A 75 12.56 -17.15 16.35
N PRO A 76 13.88 -16.93 16.43
CA PRO A 76 14.53 -16.39 17.63
C PRO A 76 13.90 -15.11 18.17
N GLU A 77 13.51 -14.19 17.28
CA GLU A 77 12.91 -12.90 17.61
C GLU A 77 11.57 -13.00 18.32
N LEU A 78 10.86 -14.13 18.12
CA LEU A 78 9.51 -14.40 18.60
C LEU A 78 9.48 -15.38 19.79
N GLN A 79 10.65 -15.78 20.29
CA GLN A 79 10.72 -16.57 21.51
C GLN A 79 10.32 -15.72 22.73
N ASP A 80 9.71 -16.34 23.74
CA ASP A 80 9.12 -15.63 24.88
C ASP A 80 10.14 -14.75 25.62
N ALA A 81 11.41 -15.14 25.62
CA ALA A 81 12.52 -14.39 26.21
C ALA A 81 12.81 -13.05 25.50
N ASN A 82 12.47 -12.94 24.22
CA ASN A 82 12.74 -11.76 23.37
C ASN A 82 11.50 -10.87 23.19
N LEU A 83 10.32 -11.38 23.53
CA LEU A 83 9.07 -10.61 23.51
C LEU A 83 9.05 -9.58 24.65
N THR A 84 8.67 -8.35 24.31
CA THR A 84 8.58 -7.26 25.29
C THR A 84 7.18 -7.21 25.87
N THR A 85 7.09 -7.21 27.20
CA THR A 85 5.82 -6.97 27.91
C THR A 85 5.73 -5.50 28.29
N ILE A 86 4.59 -4.88 27.98
CA ILE A 86 4.35 -3.45 28.16
C ILE A 86 3.21 -3.19 29.15
N THR A 87 3.36 -2.11 29.90
CA THR A 87 2.33 -1.51 30.75
C THR A 87 2.29 -0.01 30.42
N GLY A 88 1.51 0.40 29.40
CA GLY A 88 1.45 1.79 28.96
C GLY A 88 1.45 1.94 27.45
N VAL A 89 2.31 2.82 26.91
CA VAL A 89 2.31 3.15 25.47
C VAL A 89 2.76 1.94 24.64
N PRO A 90 1.97 1.49 23.66
CA PRO A 90 2.32 0.37 22.80
C PRO A 90 3.60 0.61 21.99
N LEU A 91 4.52 -0.36 21.97
CA LEU A 91 5.77 -0.21 21.22
C LEU A 91 5.53 -0.30 19.72
N TRP A 92 4.42 -0.89 19.27
CA TRP A 92 4.07 -0.84 17.84
C TRP A 92 3.91 0.60 17.34
N GLN A 93 3.56 1.56 18.20
CA GLN A 93 3.46 2.98 17.84
C GLN A 93 4.83 3.68 17.80
N ALA A 94 5.85 3.09 18.44
CA ALA A 94 7.18 3.69 18.50
C ALA A 94 7.91 3.51 17.16
N PRO A 95 8.43 4.59 16.53
CA PRO A 95 9.14 4.49 15.25
C PRO A 95 10.36 3.56 15.29
N ASP A 96 11.09 3.54 16.40
CA ASP A 96 12.30 2.73 16.59
C ASP A 96 12.03 1.23 16.60
N THR A 97 10.77 0.81 16.79
CA THR A 97 10.36 -0.60 16.65
C THR A 97 10.51 -1.05 15.20
N TRP A 98 10.32 -0.14 14.24
CA TRP A 98 10.22 -0.43 12.82
C TRP A 98 11.44 0.01 12.00
N HIS A 99 12.34 0.82 12.56
CA HIS A 99 13.50 1.33 11.84
C HIS A 99 14.77 1.33 12.70
N GLY A 100 15.93 1.29 12.05
CA GLY A 100 17.23 1.21 12.71
C GLY A 100 17.72 -0.21 12.95
N GLY A 101 18.95 -0.31 13.46
CA GLY A 101 19.64 -1.59 13.72
C GLY A 101 19.15 -2.33 14.96
N THR A 102 18.41 -1.66 15.84
CA THR A 102 17.82 -2.21 17.07
C THR A 102 16.31 -2.46 16.93
N ALA A 103 15.77 -2.33 15.72
CA ALA A 103 14.36 -2.52 15.45
C ALA A 103 13.93 -3.94 15.84
N LYS A 104 12.75 -4.05 16.45
CA LYS A 104 12.17 -5.32 16.90
C LYS A 104 11.23 -5.95 15.85
N ARG A 105 11.12 -5.33 14.67
CA ARG A 105 10.33 -5.86 13.55
C ARG A 105 10.87 -7.19 13.06
N ILE A 106 9.95 -8.07 12.70
CA ILE A 106 10.19 -9.30 11.96
C ILE A 106 9.94 -8.99 10.49
N VAL A 107 10.92 -9.25 9.64
CA VAL A 107 10.79 -9.08 8.19
C VAL A 107 10.39 -10.42 7.57
N LEU A 108 9.32 -10.44 6.77
CA LEU A 108 8.86 -11.67 6.15
C LEU A 108 9.92 -12.22 5.19
N PRO A 109 10.23 -13.54 5.27
CA PRO A 109 11.11 -14.18 4.30
C PRO A 109 10.53 -14.07 2.88
N VAL A 110 11.39 -13.81 1.89
CA VAL A 110 10.96 -13.67 0.48
C VAL A 110 10.18 -14.87 -0.05
N GLY A 111 10.47 -16.08 0.43
CA GLY A 111 9.77 -17.31 0.05
C GLY A 111 8.30 -17.37 0.51
N ARG A 112 7.88 -16.49 1.45
CA ARG A 112 6.49 -16.40 1.92
C ARG A 112 5.61 -15.53 1.03
N ILE A 113 6.21 -14.69 0.19
CA ILE A 113 5.51 -13.69 -0.64
C ILE A 113 5.77 -13.87 -2.15
N LYS A 114 6.84 -14.57 -2.50
CA LYS A 114 7.26 -14.76 -3.88
C LYS A 114 6.62 -16.03 -4.45
N SER A 115 5.97 -15.91 -5.61
CA SER A 115 5.59 -17.08 -6.42
C SER A 115 6.81 -17.60 -7.19
N VAL A 116 6.87 -18.91 -7.40
CA VAL A 116 7.88 -19.54 -8.26
C VAL A 116 7.84 -19.01 -9.70
N ASP A 117 6.68 -18.52 -10.14
CA ASP A 117 6.44 -18.03 -11.50
C ASP A 117 6.79 -16.55 -11.69
N SER A 118 7.26 -15.86 -10.64
CA SER A 118 7.58 -14.43 -10.69
C SER A 118 8.97 -14.15 -10.09
N SER A 119 9.81 -13.44 -10.84
CA SER A 119 11.08 -12.91 -10.33
C SER A 119 10.91 -11.61 -9.55
N TYR A 120 9.70 -11.05 -9.49
CA TYR A 120 9.44 -9.79 -8.80
C TYR A 120 9.64 -9.94 -7.29
N VAL A 121 10.43 -9.04 -6.72
CA VAL A 121 10.63 -8.88 -5.29
C VAL A 121 10.33 -7.42 -4.94
N PRO A 122 9.41 -7.15 -4.01
CA PRO A 122 9.13 -5.78 -3.57
C PRO A 122 10.38 -5.10 -3.00
N SER A 123 10.49 -3.79 -3.20
CA SER A 123 11.58 -2.96 -2.63
C SER A 123 11.59 -2.99 -1.09
N ALA A 124 10.41 -3.06 -0.48
CA ALA A 124 10.22 -3.25 0.95
C ALA A 124 9.42 -4.53 1.19
N LEU A 125 10.01 -5.45 1.94
CA LEU A 125 9.35 -6.68 2.35
C LEU A 125 8.33 -6.37 3.46
N PRO A 126 7.22 -7.13 3.54
CA PRO A 126 6.26 -6.98 4.62
C PRO A 126 6.89 -7.26 5.97
N GLN A 127 6.36 -6.63 7.01
CA GLN A 127 6.94 -6.68 8.35
C GLN A 127 5.85 -6.95 9.38
N CYS A 128 6.17 -7.65 10.46
CA CYS A 128 5.30 -7.78 11.60
C CYS A 128 6.05 -7.53 12.91
N PHE A 129 5.32 -7.26 13.97
CA PHE A 129 5.85 -7.05 15.31
C PHE A 129 4.89 -7.67 16.32
N VAL A 130 5.43 -8.25 17.39
CA VAL A 130 4.66 -8.89 18.45
C VAL A 130 5.09 -8.31 19.79
N GLU A 131 4.12 -7.90 20.59
CA GLU A 131 4.33 -7.48 21.97
C GLU A 131 3.27 -8.08 22.90
N ARG A 132 3.57 -8.11 24.20
CA ARG A 132 2.63 -8.54 25.24
C ARG A 132 2.10 -7.32 25.96
N GLU A 133 0.79 -7.14 25.95
CA GLU A 133 0.10 -6.07 26.66
C GLU A 133 -0.58 -6.63 27.90
N ILE A 134 -0.35 -5.99 29.05
CA ILE A 134 -1.11 -6.27 30.27
C ILE A 134 -2.40 -5.46 30.23
N LEU A 135 -3.53 -6.15 30.18
CA LEU A 135 -4.85 -5.54 30.16
C LEU A 135 -5.24 -5.01 31.56
N PRO A 136 -6.24 -4.12 31.64
CA PRO A 136 -6.71 -3.57 32.92
C PRO A 136 -7.17 -4.61 33.95
N ASP A 137 -7.57 -5.80 33.49
CA ASP A 137 -7.96 -6.95 34.32
C ASP A 137 -6.78 -7.82 34.77
N ALA A 138 -5.55 -7.35 34.56
CA ALA A 138 -4.28 -8.06 34.80
C ALA A 138 -4.07 -9.32 33.94
N SER A 139 -4.92 -9.58 32.94
CA SER A 139 -4.65 -10.58 31.92
C SER A 139 -3.57 -10.10 30.95
N THR A 140 -2.90 -11.03 30.26
CA THR A 140 -1.92 -10.69 29.23
C THR A 140 -2.48 -11.05 27.86
N ALA A 141 -2.56 -10.07 26.95
CA ALA A 141 -2.84 -10.32 25.55
C ALA A 141 -1.56 -10.18 24.73
N MET A 142 -1.45 -10.98 23.67
CA MET A 142 -0.43 -10.77 22.65
C MET A 142 -1.02 -9.87 21.57
N VAL A 143 -0.33 -8.77 21.30
CA VAL A 143 -0.67 -7.84 20.23
C VAL A 143 0.27 -8.10 19.06
N VAL A 144 -0.30 -8.50 17.93
CA VAL A 144 0.43 -8.71 16.68
C VAL A 144 0.09 -7.56 15.76
N THR A 145 1.10 -6.85 15.26
CA THR A 145 0.94 -5.77 14.29
C THR A 145 1.62 -6.17 12.99
N GLY A 146 0.87 -6.21 11.89
CA GLY A 146 1.35 -6.44 10.53
C GLY A 146 1.44 -5.12 9.75
N ARG A 147 2.51 -4.94 8.98
CA ARG A 147 2.73 -3.80 8.11
C ARG A 147 3.05 -4.26 6.69
N GLY A 148 2.25 -3.78 5.75
CA GLY A 148 2.45 -4.02 4.33
C GLY A 148 2.76 -2.74 3.58
N PHE A 149 3.47 -2.88 2.46
CA PHE A 149 4.03 -1.77 1.69
C PHE A 149 3.62 -1.89 0.23
N SER A 150 3.23 -0.78 -0.39
CA SER A 150 2.97 -0.80 -1.83
C SER A 150 4.26 -1.03 -2.64
N PRO A 151 4.16 -1.51 -3.89
CA PRO A 151 5.31 -1.69 -4.79
C PRO A 151 6.21 -0.46 -4.97
N ASP A 152 5.62 0.73 -4.96
CA ASP A 152 6.28 2.03 -5.10
C ASP A 152 6.74 2.64 -3.77
N TYR A 153 6.63 1.89 -2.66
CA TYR A 153 7.03 2.36 -1.35
C TYR A 153 8.50 2.73 -1.29
N THR A 154 8.77 3.91 -0.72
CA THR A 154 10.11 4.37 -0.38
C THR A 154 10.10 5.02 1.01
N ALA A 155 11.17 4.78 1.76
CA ALA A 155 11.39 5.37 3.07
C ALA A 155 12.66 6.23 3.07
N ASP A 156 12.70 7.21 3.96
CA ASP A 156 13.93 7.90 4.31
C ASP A 156 14.88 6.94 5.04
N ALA A 157 16.13 6.83 4.57
CA ALA A 157 17.08 5.85 5.08
C ALA A 157 17.51 6.14 6.54
N ALA A 158 17.55 7.41 6.93
CA ALA A 158 18.00 7.84 8.26
C ALA A 158 16.90 7.72 9.32
N THR A 159 15.64 7.95 8.95
CA THR A 159 14.51 8.05 9.89
C THR A 159 13.46 6.95 9.75
N GLY A 160 13.46 6.19 8.65
CA GLY A 160 12.46 5.16 8.36
C GLY A 160 11.07 5.69 8.03
N LYS A 161 10.91 7.02 7.95
CA LYS A 161 9.63 7.65 7.61
C LYS A 161 9.30 7.42 6.14
N THR A 162 8.03 7.20 5.86
CA THR A 162 7.51 7.06 4.49
C THR A 162 7.76 8.34 3.70
N LYS A 163 8.39 8.22 2.53
CA LYS A 163 8.60 9.31 1.57
C LYS A 163 7.59 9.26 0.43
N SER A 164 7.30 8.06 -0.07
CA SER A 164 6.32 7.82 -1.14
C SER A 164 5.75 6.41 -1.05
N GLY A 165 4.65 6.17 -1.76
CA GLY A 165 3.87 4.94 -1.71
C GLY A 165 2.93 4.86 -0.50
N SER A 166 2.31 3.69 -0.33
CA SER A 166 1.31 3.41 0.69
C SER A 166 1.84 2.41 1.72
N VAL A 167 1.39 2.57 2.96
CA VAL A 167 1.68 1.67 4.06
C VAL A 167 0.36 1.34 4.76
N ILE A 168 0.07 0.05 4.87
CA ILE A 168 -1.10 -0.44 5.60
C ILE A 168 -0.64 -1.11 6.88
N TRP A 169 -1.36 -0.81 7.95
CA TRP A 169 -1.13 -1.35 9.29
C TRP A 169 -2.37 -2.15 9.70
N LEU A 170 -2.17 -3.39 10.11
CA LEU A 170 -3.20 -4.26 10.64
C LEU A 170 -2.78 -4.74 12.02
N GLN A 171 -3.75 -4.93 12.89
CA GLN A 171 -3.50 -5.37 14.26
C GLN A 171 -4.46 -6.49 14.63
N SER A 172 -3.93 -7.50 15.31
CA SER A 172 -4.65 -8.63 15.87
C SER A 172 -4.27 -8.78 17.35
N MET A 173 -5.23 -9.22 18.15
CA MET A 173 -5.05 -9.48 19.58
C MET A 173 -5.36 -10.95 19.85
N LEU A 174 -4.39 -11.67 20.38
CA LEU A 174 -4.52 -13.06 20.79
C LEU A 174 -4.58 -13.11 22.31
N ALA A 175 -5.71 -13.55 22.86
CA ALA A 175 -5.84 -13.82 24.29
C ALA A 175 -5.13 -15.13 24.63
N LEU A 176 -4.22 -15.08 25.60
CA LEU A 176 -3.62 -16.30 26.18
C LEU A 176 -4.60 -16.83 27.22
N ASN A 177 -5.24 -17.98 26.91
CA ASN A 177 -6.14 -18.67 27.84
C ASN A 177 -5.40 -19.78 28.58
#